data_AF-A0A6C0DPS1-F1
#
_entry.id   AF-A0A6C0DPS1-F1
#
_cell.length_a   1.000
_cell.length_b   1.000
_cell.length_c   1.000
_cell.angle_alpha   90.00
_cell.angle_beta   90.00
_cell.angle_gamma   90.00
#
_symmetry.space_group_name_H-M   'P 1'
#
loop_
_entity.id
_entity.type
_entity.pdbx_description
1 polymer ?
#
loop_
_entity_poly.entity_id
_entity_poly.type
_entity_poly.pdbx_seq_one_letter_code
_entity_poly.pdbx_strand_id
1 'polypeptide(L)'
;MDYIEDYAMNLYRETAISWTLHAIKIMMGYEDVRNEIIKEFCPCVQNIEFSRTFDGDPYSDGISKVSKYKEIEQYLISCINKKPYVIFTACNVKDADTDETHYQSFYMDNINHEIYVIDPAKPAKGYGIYYPEVALQVVKPFAESNGYTFRFMPVSCPAQITDEDVFCQSWTLYMLMNILQNGIETPVSIPKKQNDKYNALLSFYKEIVSRIPTTVDDIRIIYREELLLEENMKVVLSDGTMEDWNALFEIDPYALLLQMTADDMA
;
A
#
# COMPACT_ATOMS: atom_id res chain seq x y z
N MET A 1 -33.62 1.25 18.04
CA MET A 1 -32.18 1.10 18.29
C MET A 1 -31.38 2.04 17.39
N ASP A 2 -32.03 2.72 16.43
CA ASP A 2 -31.39 3.39 15.30
C ASP A 2 -31.01 4.87 15.55
N TYR A 3 -31.45 5.48 16.66
CA TYR A 3 -31.30 6.93 16.87
C TYR A 3 -29.95 7.32 17.53
N ILE A 4 -29.30 6.38 18.23
CA ILE A 4 -28.01 6.61 18.89
C ILE A 4 -26.86 6.34 17.90
N GLU A 5 -26.99 5.31 17.05
CA GLU A 5 -26.04 5.01 15.97
C GLU A 5 -25.91 6.20 15.00
N ASP A 6 -27.03 6.83 14.62
CA ASP A 6 -27.02 7.92 13.63
C ASP A 6 -26.46 9.24 14.18
N TYR A 7 -26.57 9.50 15.49
CA TYR A 7 -25.99 10.71 16.11
C TYR A 7 -24.49 10.57 16.35
N ALA A 8 -24.05 9.43 16.91
CA ALA A 8 -22.62 9.15 17.13
C ALA A 8 -21.87 9.06 15.79
N MET A 9 -22.47 8.43 14.77
CA MET A 9 -21.89 8.34 13.43
C MET A 9 -21.69 9.70 12.76
N ASN A 10 -22.51 10.72 13.06
CA ASN A 10 -22.33 12.07 12.50
C ASN A 10 -21.31 12.91 13.28
N LEU A 11 -21.15 12.71 14.59
CA LEU A 11 -20.22 13.48 15.41
C LEU A 11 -18.77 12.97 15.29
N TYR A 12 -18.58 11.66 15.20
CA TYR A 12 -17.24 11.04 15.12
C TYR A 12 -16.90 10.53 13.72
N ARG A 13 -17.69 10.91 12.71
CA ARG A 13 -17.56 10.40 11.34
C ARG A 13 -16.16 10.56 10.80
N GLU A 14 -15.63 11.78 10.88
CA GLU A 14 -14.33 12.15 10.31
C GLU A 14 -13.19 11.39 11.00
N THR A 15 -13.22 11.30 12.32
CA THR A 15 -12.26 10.51 13.10
C THR A 15 -12.32 9.04 12.73
N ALA A 16 -13.52 8.47 12.64
CA ALA A 16 -13.70 7.07 12.27
C ALA A 16 -13.28 6.79 10.82
N ILE A 17 -13.51 7.72 9.91
CA ILE A 17 -13.03 7.68 8.52
C ILE A 17 -11.50 7.64 8.51
N SER A 18 -10.85 8.55 9.24
CA SER A 18 -9.39 8.63 9.31
C SER A 18 -8.80 7.31 9.81
N TRP A 19 -9.34 6.74 10.89
CA TRP A 19 -8.90 5.44 11.42
C TRP A 19 -9.22 4.28 10.46
N THR A 20 -10.34 4.32 9.74
CA THR A 20 -10.68 3.31 8.73
C THR A 20 -9.69 3.35 7.56
N LEU A 21 -9.36 4.54 7.06
CA LEU A 21 -8.35 4.72 6.00
C LEU A 21 -6.96 4.31 6.47
N HIS A 22 -6.63 4.58 7.73
CA HIS A 22 -5.39 4.13 8.35
C HIS A 22 -5.30 2.60 8.41
N ALA A 23 -6.37 1.93 8.87
CA ALA A 23 -6.45 0.48 8.91
C ALA A 23 -6.32 -0.15 7.52
N ILE A 24 -6.98 0.42 6.51
CA ILE A 24 -6.84 -0.02 5.10
C ILE A 24 -5.40 0.16 4.63
N LYS A 25 -4.75 1.30 4.92
CA LYS A 25 -3.35 1.55 4.54
C LYS A 25 -2.41 0.50 5.13
N ILE A 26 -2.57 0.16 6.40
CA ILE A 26 -1.80 -0.91 7.07
C ILE A 26 -2.05 -2.25 6.40
N MET A 27 -3.32 -2.64 6.24
CA MET A 27 -3.72 -3.90 5.63
C MET A 27 -3.12 -4.07 4.22
N MET A 28 -3.13 -3.03 3.40
CA MET A 28 -2.55 -3.05 2.05
C MET A 28 -1.02 -3.21 2.04
N GLY A 29 -0.36 -3.02 3.17
CA GLY A 29 1.06 -3.28 3.38
C GLY A 29 1.39 -4.72 3.71
N TYR A 30 0.42 -5.56 4.10
CA TYR A 30 0.68 -6.94 4.49
C TYR A 30 0.88 -7.87 3.29
N GLU A 31 1.91 -8.73 3.39
CA GLU A 31 2.33 -9.62 2.30
C GLU A 31 1.25 -10.64 1.92
N ASP A 32 0.62 -11.26 2.91
CA ASP A 32 -0.44 -12.24 2.75
C ASP A 32 -1.69 -11.63 2.12
N VAL A 33 -2.13 -10.47 2.60
CA VAL A 33 -3.26 -9.73 2.02
C VAL A 33 -2.97 -9.35 0.56
N ARG A 34 -1.80 -8.78 0.27
CA ARG A 34 -1.42 -8.44 -1.12
C ARG A 34 -1.40 -9.67 -2.02
N ASN A 35 -0.86 -10.80 -1.53
CA ASN A 35 -0.81 -12.05 -2.27
C ASN A 35 -2.21 -12.64 -2.51
N GLU A 36 -3.12 -12.54 -1.53
CA GLU A 36 -4.51 -12.95 -1.67
C GLU A 36 -5.23 -12.11 -2.73
N ILE A 37 -5.07 -10.78 -2.68
CA ILE A 37 -5.61 -9.86 -3.68
C ILE A 37 -5.07 -10.20 -5.08
N ILE A 38 -3.77 -10.38 -5.24
CA ILE A 38 -3.19 -10.71 -6.55
C ILE A 38 -3.75 -12.03 -7.08
N LYS A 39 -3.91 -13.06 -6.23
CA LYS A 39 -4.47 -14.36 -6.64
C LYS A 39 -5.94 -14.25 -7.08
N GLU A 40 -6.75 -13.49 -6.35
CA GLU A 40 -8.18 -13.32 -6.64
C GLU A 40 -8.43 -12.56 -7.95
N PHE A 41 -7.61 -11.54 -8.23
CA PHE A 41 -7.81 -10.65 -9.37
C PHE A 41 -6.93 -10.98 -10.58
N CYS A 42 -5.83 -11.70 -10.37
CA CYS A 42 -4.87 -12.10 -11.39
C CYS A 42 -4.52 -13.59 -11.24
N PRO A 43 -5.48 -14.53 -11.40
CA PRO A 43 -5.29 -15.95 -11.05
C PRO A 43 -4.24 -16.68 -11.90
N CYS A 44 -3.84 -16.09 -13.04
CA CYS A 44 -2.80 -16.63 -13.91
C CYS A 44 -1.37 -16.24 -13.50
N VAL A 45 -1.20 -15.48 -12.41
CA VAL A 45 0.13 -15.08 -11.92
C VAL A 45 0.92 -16.32 -11.53
N GLN A 46 2.13 -16.41 -12.08
CA GLN A 46 3.06 -17.51 -11.79
C GLN A 46 4.01 -17.07 -10.67
N ASN A 47 4.59 -18.03 -9.95
CA ASN A 47 5.58 -17.78 -8.90
C ASN A 47 5.08 -16.87 -7.75
N ILE A 48 3.76 -16.81 -7.50
CA ILE A 48 3.19 -15.97 -6.44
C ILE A 48 3.67 -16.40 -5.06
N GLU A 49 4.00 -17.68 -4.87
CA GLU A 49 4.62 -18.22 -3.65
C GLU A 49 6.02 -17.67 -3.36
N PHE A 50 6.66 -17.06 -4.36
CA PHE A 50 7.93 -16.36 -4.19
C PHE A 50 7.72 -14.86 -3.98
N SER A 51 6.50 -14.32 -4.07
CA SER A 51 6.28 -12.90 -3.87
C SER A 51 6.51 -12.51 -2.43
N ARG A 52 7.16 -11.36 -2.23
CA ARG A 52 7.47 -10.79 -0.91
C ARG A 52 7.06 -9.33 -0.80
N THR A 53 6.74 -8.90 0.41
CA THR A 53 6.58 -7.49 0.77
C THR A 53 7.55 -7.14 1.90
N PHE A 54 8.47 -6.22 1.63
CA PHE A 54 9.44 -5.73 2.61
C PHE A 54 8.92 -4.46 3.25
N ASP A 55 8.63 -4.52 4.54
CA ASP A 55 8.26 -3.35 5.34
C ASP A 55 9.43 -2.38 5.51
N GLY A 56 9.07 -1.13 5.80
CA GLY A 56 10.02 -0.03 5.97
C GLY A 56 10.49 0.16 7.42
N ASP A 57 10.04 -0.67 8.36
CA ASP A 57 10.38 -0.50 9.78
C ASP A 57 11.60 -1.35 10.15
N PRO A 58 12.79 -0.76 10.34
CA PRO A 58 13.96 -1.50 10.79
C PRO A 58 13.93 -1.72 12.32
N TYR A 59 13.13 -0.93 13.07
CA TYR A 59 13.21 -0.83 14.52
C TYR A 59 12.27 -1.79 15.26
N SER A 60 11.22 -2.29 14.61
CA SER A 60 10.36 -3.35 15.16
C SER A 60 11.16 -4.57 15.65
N ASP A 61 12.29 -4.85 15.00
CA ASP A 61 13.15 -6.01 15.29
C ASP A 61 14.62 -5.65 15.62
N GLY A 62 14.94 -4.36 15.78
CA GLY A 62 16.32 -3.90 16.01
C GLY A 62 17.30 -4.16 14.84
N ILE A 63 16.75 -4.27 13.63
CA ILE A 63 17.48 -4.50 12.38
C ILE A 63 18.04 -3.16 11.87
N SER A 64 19.20 -3.16 11.22
CA SER A 64 19.73 -1.93 10.60
C SER A 64 19.19 -1.72 9.18
N LYS A 65 19.17 -0.47 8.70
CA LYS A 65 18.86 -0.14 7.30
C LYS A 65 19.69 -0.95 6.30
N VAL A 66 20.99 -1.10 6.58
CA VAL A 66 21.91 -1.91 5.78
C VAL A 66 21.53 -3.40 5.78
N SER A 67 21.02 -3.90 6.90
CA SER A 67 20.57 -5.29 6.99
C SER A 67 19.31 -5.54 6.15
N LYS A 68 18.33 -4.62 6.16
CA LYS A 68 17.13 -4.70 5.31
C LYS A 68 17.49 -4.66 3.82
N TYR A 69 18.44 -3.81 3.42
CA TYR A 69 18.91 -3.81 2.01
C TYR A 69 19.54 -5.14 1.60
N LYS A 70 20.36 -5.74 2.48
CA LYS A 70 20.96 -7.05 2.23
C LYS A 70 19.92 -8.16 2.15
N GLU A 71 18.87 -8.09 2.96
CA GLU A 71 17.74 -9.03 2.90
C GLU A 71 17.07 -8.99 1.52
N ILE A 72 16.75 -7.78 1.03
CA ILE A 72 16.18 -7.58 -0.31
C ILE A 72 17.13 -8.10 -1.40
N GLU A 73 18.43 -7.81 -1.30
CA GLU A 73 19.43 -8.31 -2.26
C GLU A 73 19.51 -9.84 -2.26
N GLN A 74 19.53 -10.49 -1.09
CA GLN A 74 19.53 -11.95 -0.96
C GLN A 74 18.26 -12.57 -1.57
N TYR A 75 17.11 -11.95 -1.33
CA TYR A 75 15.86 -12.34 -1.96
C TYR A 75 15.93 -12.25 -3.48
N LEU A 76 16.43 -11.14 -4.03
CA LEU A 76 16.61 -10.95 -5.47
C LEU A 76 17.53 -12.01 -6.09
N ILE A 77 18.63 -12.38 -5.43
CA ILE A 77 19.51 -13.48 -5.85
C ILE A 77 18.73 -14.80 -5.96
N SER A 78 17.87 -15.10 -4.98
CA SER A 78 17.06 -16.31 -4.98
C SER A 78 16.03 -16.37 -6.12
N CYS A 79 15.66 -15.20 -6.66
CA CYS A 79 14.64 -15.05 -7.70
C CYS A 79 15.17 -15.20 -9.13
N ILE A 80 16.48 -15.10 -9.38
CA ILE A 80 17.09 -15.08 -10.74
C ILE A 80 16.62 -16.24 -11.64
N ASN A 81 16.38 -17.43 -11.05
CA ASN A 81 16.01 -18.64 -11.79
C ASN A 81 14.50 -18.93 -11.81
N LYS A 82 13.66 -18.03 -11.27
CA LYS A 82 12.23 -18.23 -11.10
C LYS A 82 11.47 -17.69 -12.32
N LYS A 83 11.42 -18.48 -13.38
CA LYS A 83 10.75 -18.11 -14.64
C LYS A 83 9.23 -18.28 -14.54
N PRO A 84 8.44 -17.48 -15.27
CA PRO A 84 8.83 -16.43 -16.20
C PRO A 84 9.22 -15.13 -15.50
N TYR A 85 8.59 -14.81 -14.38
CA TYR A 85 8.84 -13.60 -13.62
C TYR A 85 8.58 -13.82 -12.13
N VAL A 86 9.01 -12.86 -11.32
CA VAL A 86 8.63 -12.73 -9.90
C VAL A 86 8.18 -11.29 -9.65
N ILE A 87 7.21 -11.12 -8.76
CA ILE A 87 6.74 -9.80 -8.31
C ILE A 87 7.06 -9.63 -6.82
N PHE A 88 7.43 -8.43 -6.40
CA PHE A 88 7.63 -8.12 -4.99
C PHE A 88 7.36 -6.64 -4.73
N THR A 89 7.21 -6.28 -3.46
CA THR A 89 7.01 -4.90 -3.01
C THR A 89 8.04 -4.59 -1.94
N ALA A 90 8.57 -3.37 -1.94
CA ALA A 90 9.44 -2.91 -0.87
C ALA A 90 9.10 -1.47 -0.52
N CYS A 91 9.13 -1.17 0.78
CA CYS A 91 9.04 0.16 1.31
C CYS A 91 10.44 0.75 1.52
N ASN A 92 10.59 2.06 1.35
CA ASN A 92 11.75 2.78 1.86
C ASN A 92 11.97 2.46 3.35
N VAL A 93 13.23 2.31 3.72
CA VAL A 93 13.58 1.95 5.10
C VAL A 93 13.69 3.23 5.92
N LYS A 94 12.84 3.35 6.94
CA LYS A 94 12.87 4.46 7.90
C LYS A 94 14.28 4.64 8.45
N ASP A 95 14.69 5.87 8.65
CA ASP A 95 15.89 6.18 9.42
C ASP A 95 15.55 7.07 10.61
N ALA A 96 16.51 7.29 11.50
CA ALA A 96 16.28 8.04 12.74
C ALA A 96 15.85 9.50 12.51
N ASP A 97 16.06 10.01 11.29
CA ASP A 97 15.83 11.40 10.92
C ASP A 97 14.60 11.58 10.00
N THR A 98 14.06 10.48 9.43
CA THR A 98 12.92 10.51 8.51
C THR A 98 11.97 9.32 8.73
N ASP A 99 10.70 9.65 8.98
CA ASP A 99 9.58 8.69 9.04
C ASP A 99 8.95 8.43 7.65
N GLU A 100 9.61 8.85 6.57
CA GLU A 100 9.08 8.76 5.21
C GLU A 100 9.08 7.31 4.73
N THR A 101 7.89 6.72 4.67
CA THR A 101 7.65 5.38 4.14
C THR A 101 7.04 5.50 2.75
N HIS A 102 7.75 4.99 1.73
CA HIS A 102 7.30 5.01 0.34
C HIS A 102 7.38 3.61 -0.24
N TYR A 103 6.25 3.07 -0.69
CA TYR A 103 6.17 1.73 -1.27
C TYR A 103 6.45 1.77 -2.77
N GLN A 104 7.24 0.81 -3.26
CA GLN A 104 7.39 0.51 -4.67
C GLN A 104 7.14 -0.98 -4.93
N SER A 105 6.44 -1.30 -6.01
CA SER A 105 6.34 -2.68 -6.49
C SER A 105 7.29 -2.92 -7.65
N PHE A 106 7.65 -4.17 -7.85
CA PHE A 106 8.65 -4.60 -8.83
C PHE A 106 8.14 -5.81 -9.57
N TYR A 107 8.38 -5.83 -10.88
CA TYR A 107 8.17 -6.98 -11.75
C TYR A 107 9.52 -7.36 -12.37
N MET A 108 10.07 -8.49 -11.93
CA MET A 108 11.35 -9.04 -12.38
C MET A 108 11.10 -10.08 -13.47
N ASP A 109 11.26 -9.69 -14.73
CA ASP A 109 11.15 -10.56 -15.90
C ASP A 109 12.43 -11.37 -16.10
N ASN A 110 12.38 -12.64 -15.73
CA ASN A 110 13.51 -13.57 -15.82
C ASN A 110 13.65 -14.23 -17.20
N ILE A 111 12.75 -13.95 -18.15
CA ILE A 111 12.89 -14.36 -19.55
C ILE A 111 13.67 -13.29 -20.31
N ASN A 112 13.26 -12.04 -20.18
CA ASN A 112 13.83 -10.92 -20.92
C ASN A 112 14.99 -10.23 -20.19
N HIS A 113 15.28 -10.64 -18.95
CA HIS A 113 16.28 -10.00 -18.09
C HIS A 113 15.98 -8.51 -17.88
N GLU A 114 14.77 -8.20 -17.46
CA GLU A 114 14.35 -6.82 -17.16
C GLU A 114 13.70 -6.73 -15.78
N ILE A 115 13.99 -5.66 -15.03
CA ILE A 115 13.32 -5.33 -13.79
C ILE A 115 12.58 -4.02 -13.98
N TYR A 116 11.27 -4.09 -13.82
CA TYR A 116 10.35 -2.98 -13.93
C TYR A 116 9.98 -2.48 -12.55
N VAL A 117 10.12 -1.18 -12.33
CA VAL A 117 9.75 -0.50 -11.08
C VAL A 117 8.42 0.20 -11.25
N ILE A 118 7.51 -0.08 -10.34
CA ILE A 118 6.17 0.49 -10.23
C ILE A 118 6.20 1.43 -9.04
N ASP A 119 6.35 2.72 -9.33
CA ASP A 119 6.48 3.77 -8.33
C ASP A 119 5.33 4.78 -8.50
N PRO A 120 4.40 4.87 -7.53
CA PRO A 120 3.23 5.74 -7.61
C PRO A 120 3.55 7.23 -7.51
N ALA A 121 4.71 7.59 -6.95
CA ALA A 121 5.16 8.98 -6.89
C ALA A 121 5.88 9.41 -8.18
N LYS A 122 6.30 8.48 -9.03
CA LYS A 122 7.15 8.78 -10.18
C LYS A 122 6.40 9.57 -11.25
N PRO A 123 6.84 10.82 -11.57
CA PRO A 123 6.30 11.56 -12.70
C PRO A 123 6.92 11.09 -14.01
N ALA A 124 6.29 11.46 -15.13
CA ALA A 124 6.83 11.21 -16.48
C ALA A 124 8.21 11.85 -16.73
N LYS A 125 8.60 12.89 -15.97
CA LYS A 125 9.92 13.56 -16.03
C LYS A 125 10.41 13.93 -14.63
N GLY A 126 11.68 13.67 -14.30
CA GLY A 126 12.28 14.02 -13.00
C GLY A 126 12.03 12.99 -11.89
N TYR A 127 12.29 13.37 -10.64
CA TYR A 127 11.90 12.60 -9.45
C TYR A 127 10.54 13.08 -8.94
N GLY A 128 9.77 12.17 -8.33
CA GLY A 128 8.48 12.49 -7.73
C GLY A 128 8.61 13.25 -6.42
N ILE A 129 7.50 13.32 -5.68
CA ILE A 129 7.50 13.84 -4.32
C ILE A 129 8.34 12.98 -3.36
N TYR A 130 8.40 11.68 -3.62
CA TYR A 130 9.14 10.71 -2.82
C TYR A 130 10.31 10.15 -3.61
N TYR A 131 11.44 9.96 -2.92
CA TYR A 131 12.63 9.35 -3.50
C TYR A 131 12.48 7.82 -3.46
N PRO A 132 12.54 7.09 -4.60
CA PRO A 132 12.40 5.64 -4.61
C PRO A 132 13.71 4.96 -4.20
N GLU A 133 13.98 5.01 -2.90
CA GLU A 133 15.25 4.64 -2.30
C GLU A 133 15.65 3.20 -2.59
N VAL A 134 14.78 2.24 -2.27
CA VAL A 134 15.05 0.81 -2.47
C VAL A 134 15.29 0.51 -3.95
N ALA A 135 14.47 1.11 -4.83
CA ALA A 135 14.62 0.94 -6.27
C ALA A 135 16.00 1.39 -6.77
N LEU A 136 16.48 2.55 -6.31
CA LEU A 136 17.71 3.16 -6.81
C LEU A 136 18.98 2.68 -6.09
N GLN A 137 18.90 2.36 -4.80
CA GLN A 137 20.05 1.99 -3.98
C GLN A 137 20.26 0.48 -3.87
N VAL A 138 19.23 -0.34 -4.10
CA VAL A 138 19.31 -1.80 -3.97
C VAL A 138 19.00 -2.49 -5.30
N VAL A 139 17.80 -2.27 -5.83
CA VAL A 139 17.31 -3.05 -6.99
C VAL A 139 18.07 -2.69 -8.26
N LYS A 140 18.33 -1.41 -8.52
CA LYS A 140 19.08 -0.98 -9.70
C LYS A 140 20.53 -1.48 -9.70
N PRO A 141 21.35 -1.32 -8.64
CA PRO A 141 22.69 -1.90 -8.60
C PRO A 141 22.69 -3.42 -8.76
N PHE A 142 21.73 -4.11 -8.13
CA PHE A 142 21.55 -5.56 -8.32
C PHE A 142 21.27 -5.90 -9.79
N ALA A 143 20.34 -5.20 -10.43
CA ALA A 143 19.95 -5.44 -11.82
C ALA A 143 21.15 -5.28 -12.75
N GLU A 144 21.85 -4.15 -12.67
CA GLU A 144 23.00 -3.83 -13.50
C GLU A 144 24.14 -4.84 -13.31
N SER A 145 24.39 -5.27 -12.06
CA SER A 145 25.44 -6.26 -11.74
C SER A 145 25.12 -7.67 -12.22
N ASN A 146 23.84 -8.01 -12.41
CA ASN A 146 23.38 -9.34 -12.81
C ASN A 146 22.86 -9.38 -14.26
N GLY A 147 23.15 -8.35 -15.06
CA GLY A 147 22.80 -8.30 -16.48
C GLY A 147 21.30 -8.06 -16.77
N TYR A 148 20.55 -7.56 -15.79
CA TYR A 148 19.17 -7.11 -16.00
C TYR A 148 19.14 -5.64 -16.44
N THR A 149 18.20 -5.31 -17.33
CA THR A 149 17.87 -3.91 -17.62
C THR A 149 16.93 -3.39 -16.53
N PHE A 150 17.24 -2.24 -15.94
CA PHE A 150 16.38 -1.59 -14.95
C PHE A 150 15.55 -0.48 -15.59
N ARG A 151 14.22 -0.50 -15.41
CA ARG A 151 13.30 0.51 -15.98
C ARG A 151 12.21 0.89 -14.99
N PHE A 152 11.83 2.16 -14.98
CA PHE A 152 10.57 2.58 -14.38
C PHE A 152 9.43 2.32 -15.37
N MET A 153 8.31 1.81 -14.86
CA MET A 153 7.10 1.64 -15.65
C MET A 153 6.53 3.00 -16.05
N PRO A 154 6.12 3.18 -17.32
CA PRO A 154 5.46 4.39 -17.76
C PRO A 154 4.04 4.47 -17.18
N VAL A 155 3.73 5.61 -16.57
CA VAL A 155 2.39 5.95 -16.08
C VAL A 155 1.86 7.18 -16.80
N SER A 156 0.54 7.29 -16.98
CA SER A 156 -0.05 8.47 -17.63
C SER A 156 0.15 9.76 -16.82
N CYS A 157 0.17 9.65 -15.50
CA CYS A 157 0.55 10.68 -14.54
C CYS A 157 0.87 10.04 -13.17
N PRO A 158 1.63 10.70 -12.29
CA PRO A 158 1.88 10.20 -10.94
C PRO A 158 0.58 10.07 -10.15
N ALA A 159 0.48 8.97 -9.40
CA ALA A 159 -0.64 8.71 -8.51
C ALA A 159 -0.55 9.57 -7.25
N GLN A 160 0.64 9.65 -6.64
CA GLN A 160 0.90 10.52 -5.51
C GLN A 160 1.57 11.82 -5.97
N ILE A 161 0.97 12.96 -5.65
CA ILE A 161 1.41 14.29 -6.10
C ILE A 161 1.64 15.28 -4.95
N THR A 162 1.18 14.94 -3.75
CA THR A 162 1.39 15.70 -2.50
C THR A 162 1.81 14.72 -1.40
N ASP A 163 2.47 15.25 -0.37
CA ASP A 163 2.81 14.55 0.87
C ASP A 163 1.59 14.07 1.67
N GLU A 164 0.43 14.68 1.44
CA GLU A 164 -0.86 14.28 1.99
C GLU A 164 -1.44 13.00 1.33
N ASP A 165 -0.98 12.60 0.13
CA ASP A 165 -1.42 11.36 -0.50
C ASP A 165 -0.65 10.18 0.09
N VAL A 166 -1.14 9.64 1.20
CA VAL A 166 -0.44 8.61 2.00
C VAL A 166 -0.70 7.17 1.54
N PHE A 167 -1.28 6.95 0.35
CA PHE A 167 -1.78 5.64 -0.11
C PHE A 167 -0.81 4.88 -1.05
N CYS A 168 0.51 5.01 -0.86
CA CYS A 168 1.50 4.35 -1.73
C CYS A 168 1.34 2.81 -1.78
N GLN A 169 0.98 2.18 -0.65
CA GLN A 169 0.69 0.74 -0.58
C GLN A 169 -0.42 0.34 -1.56
N SER A 170 -1.50 1.11 -1.58
CA SER A 170 -2.67 0.87 -2.41
C SER A 170 -2.38 1.15 -3.88
N TRP A 171 -1.73 2.28 -4.18
CA TRP A 171 -1.41 2.64 -5.56
C TRP A 171 -0.45 1.67 -6.21
N THR A 172 0.60 1.24 -5.50
CA THR A 172 1.53 0.23 -6.04
C THR A 172 0.81 -1.07 -6.39
N LEU A 173 -0.09 -1.54 -5.53
CA LEU A 173 -0.85 -2.77 -5.77
C LEU A 173 -1.83 -2.62 -6.95
N TYR A 174 -2.58 -1.52 -6.98
CA TYR A 174 -3.49 -1.19 -8.07
C TYR A 174 -2.76 -1.17 -9.42
N MET A 175 -1.60 -0.49 -9.48
CA MET A 175 -0.80 -0.39 -10.69
C MET A 175 -0.19 -1.74 -11.10
N LEU A 176 0.30 -2.52 -10.13
CA LEU A 176 0.82 -3.87 -10.36
C LEU A 176 -0.26 -4.78 -10.96
N MET A 177 -1.47 -4.78 -10.40
CA MET A 177 -2.59 -5.55 -10.93
C MET A 177 -2.94 -5.13 -12.37
N ASN A 178 -2.94 -3.82 -12.65
CA ASN A 178 -3.17 -3.34 -14.02
C ASN A 178 -2.14 -3.91 -15.00
N ILE A 179 -0.86 -3.95 -14.61
CA ILE A 179 0.22 -4.54 -15.42
C ILE A 179 0.03 -6.05 -15.60
N LEU A 180 -0.33 -6.77 -14.55
CA LEU A 180 -0.53 -8.22 -14.60
C LEU A 180 -1.73 -8.61 -15.50
N GLN A 181 -2.77 -7.76 -15.55
CA GLN A 181 -3.96 -7.99 -16.36
C GLN A 181 -3.80 -7.53 -17.82
N ASN A 182 -3.07 -6.44 -18.06
CA ASN A 182 -3.01 -5.79 -19.37
C ASN A 182 -1.63 -5.86 -20.06
N GLY A 183 -0.63 -6.42 -19.39
CA GLY A 183 0.74 -6.54 -19.87
C GLY A 183 1.61 -5.32 -19.58
N ILE A 184 2.93 -5.54 -19.49
CA ILE A 184 3.97 -4.55 -19.17
C ILE A 184 4.09 -3.41 -20.20
N GLU A 185 3.66 -3.62 -21.44
CA GLU A 185 3.72 -2.59 -22.49
C GLU A 185 2.57 -1.58 -22.39
N THR A 186 1.52 -1.91 -21.64
CA THR A 186 0.35 -1.05 -21.47
C THR A 186 0.61 -0.02 -20.36
N PRO A 187 0.64 1.29 -20.66
CA PRO A 187 0.82 2.30 -19.63
C PRO A 187 -0.34 2.25 -18.63
N VAL A 188 -0.04 2.31 -17.34
CA VAL A 188 -1.09 2.35 -16.32
C VAL A 188 -1.79 3.71 -16.38
N SER A 189 -3.11 3.69 -16.59
CA SER A 189 -3.94 4.88 -16.63
C SER A 189 -4.30 5.31 -15.21
N ILE A 190 -3.73 6.42 -14.78
CA ILE A 190 -4.02 7.07 -13.51
C ILE A 190 -4.86 8.32 -13.78
N PRO A 191 -5.94 8.58 -13.01
CA PRO A 191 -6.71 9.81 -13.14
C PRO A 191 -5.88 11.04 -12.82
N LYS A 192 -6.14 12.15 -13.54
CA LYS A 192 -5.38 13.41 -13.35
C LYS A 192 -5.87 14.23 -12.16
N LYS A 193 -7.17 14.21 -11.85
CA LYS A 193 -7.76 14.99 -10.76
C LYS A 193 -7.73 14.20 -9.46
N GLN A 194 -7.44 14.86 -8.34
CA GLN A 194 -7.35 14.19 -7.03
C GLN A 194 -8.67 13.49 -6.64
N ASN A 195 -9.82 14.13 -6.87
CA ASN A 195 -11.11 13.51 -6.60
C ASN A 195 -11.33 12.21 -7.41
N ASP A 196 -10.89 12.16 -8.66
CA ASP A 196 -11.01 10.97 -9.51
C ASP A 196 -10.05 9.87 -9.04
N LYS A 197 -8.88 10.24 -8.51
CA LYS A 197 -7.92 9.31 -7.89
C LYS A 197 -8.49 8.66 -6.63
N TYR A 198 -9.10 9.45 -5.74
CA TYR A 198 -9.79 8.93 -4.56
C TYR A 198 -10.96 8.02 -4.92
N ASN A 199 -11.75 8.38 -5.93
CA ASN A 199 -12.80 7.49 -6.43
C ASN A 199 -12.24 6.15 -6.97
N ALA A 200 -11.09 6.18 -7.65
CA ALA A 200 -10.44 4.95 -8.12
C ALA A 200 -9.98 4.07 -6.94
N LEU A 201 -9.37 4.66 -5.90
CA LEU A 201 -8.97 3.92 -4.70
C LEU A 201 -10.17 3.38 -3.92
N LEU A 202 -11.22 4.16 -3.70
CA LEU A 202 -12.43 3.65 -3.02
C LEU A 202 -13.09 2.54 -3.81
N SER A 203 -13.17 2.65 -5.13
CA SER A 203 -13.71 1.59 -5.98
C SER A 203 -12.87 0.32 -5.83
N PHE A 204 -11.54 0.46 -5.83
CA PHE A 204 -10.61 -0.64 -5.62
C PHE A 204 -10.78 -1.30 -4.25
N TYR A 205 -10.87 -0.51 -3.16
CA TYR A 205 -11.08 -1.03 -1.81
C TYR A 205 -12.43 -1.76 -1.69
N LYS A 206 -13.51 -1.15 -2.20
CA LYS A 206 -14.85 -1.73 -2.19
C LYS A 206 -14.91 -3.04 -2.97
N GLU A 207 -14.19 -3.12 -4.09
CA GLU A 207 -14.08 -4.34 -4.89
C GLU A 207 -13.34 -5.44 -4.12
N ILE A 208 -12.21 -5.13 -3.48
CA ILE A 208 -11.44 -6.08 -2.64
C ILE A 208 -12.32 -6.67 -1.54
N VAL A 209 -12.93 -5.82 -0.70
CA VAL A 209 -13.73 -6.29 0.46
C VAL A 209 -14.99 -7.04 0.03
N SER A 210 -15.47 -6.82 -1.20
CA SER A 210 -16.62 -7.57 -1.75
C SER A 210 -16.27 -8.97 -2.23
N ARG A 211 -15.01 -9.20 -2.62
CA ARG A 211 -14.54 -10.46 -3.22
C ARG A 211 -13.70 -11.31 -2.27
N ILE A 212 -13.06 -10.68 -1.29
CA ILE A 212 -12.12 -11.33 -0.37
C ILE A 212 -12.61 -11.10 1.06
N PRO A 213 -13.52 -11.94 1.59
CA PRO A 213 -14.16 -11.71 2.89
C PRO A 213 -13.19 -11.60 4.07
N THR A 214 -12.03 -12.25 4.02
CA THR A 214 -10.97 -12.17 5.04
C THR A 214 -10.51 -10.72 5.24
N THR A 215 -10.43 -9.92 4.17
CA THR A 215 -10.05 -8.49 4.28
C THR A 215 -11.06 -7.65 5.07
N VAL A 216 -12.33 -8.07 5.17
CA VAL A 216 -13.31 -7.41 6.03
C VAL A 216 -12.94 -7.59 7.50
N ASP A 217 -12.54 -8.80 7.87
CA ASP A 217 -12.10 -9.10 9.23
C ASP A 217 -10.78 -8.41 9.54
N ASP A 218 -9.83 -8.38 8.60
CA ASP A 218 -8.55 -7.67 8.75
C ASP A 218 -8.75 -6.17 9.03
N ILE A 219 -9.59 -5.48 8.24
CA ILE A 219 -9.89 -4.05 8.47
C ILE A 219 -10.47 -3.84 9.88
N ARG A 220 -11.38 -4.71 10.33
CA ARG A 220 -11.99 -4.59 11.67
C ARG A 220 -10.98 -4.86 12.79
N ILE A 221 -10.11 -5.85 12.62
CA ILE A 221 -9.07 -6.18 13.61
C ILE A 221 -8.09 -5.01 13.72
N ILE A 222 -7.51 -4.59 12.60
CA ILE A 222 -6.50 -3.50 12.57
C ILE A 222 -7.10 -2.22 13.13
N TYR A 223 -8.32 -1.85 12.70
CA TYR A 223 -9.00 -0.65 13.22
C TYR A 223 -9.11 -0.68 14.75
N ARG A 224 -9.52 -1.82 15.33
CA ARG A 224 -9.66 -1.96 16.78
C ARG A 224 -8.32 -1.97 17.50
N GLU A 225 -7.32 -2.64 16.95
CA GLU A 225 -5.98 -2.69 17.53
C GLU A 225 -5.32 -1.30 17.55
N GLU A 226 -5.46 -0.54 16.47
CA GLU A 226 -4.98 0.84 16.37
C GLU A 226 -5.67 1.75 17.39
N LEU A 227 -6.99 1.59 17.59
CA LEU A 227 -7.65 2.30 18.67
C LEU A 227 -7.04 1.91 20.03
N LEU A 228 -6.83 0.64 20.32
CA LEU A 228 -6.32 0.20 21.63
C LEU A 228 -4.92 0.74 22.02
N LEU A 229 -4.17 1.35 21.10
CA LEU A 229 -2.89 1.99 21.40
C LEU A 229 -3.06 3.21 22.33
N GLU A 230 -2.23 3.28 23.38
CA GLU A 230 -2.36 4.30 24.44
C GLU A 230 -2.16 5.72 23.88
N GLU A 231 -1.25 5.87 22.92
CA GLU A 231 -0.99 7.10 22.19
C GLU A 231 -2.21 7.59 21.39
N ASN A 232 -2.91 6.68 20.73
CA ASN A 232 -4.08 7.02 19.91
C ASN A 232 -5.28 7.37 20.78
N MET A 233 -5.46 6.64 21.89
CA MET A 233 -6.43 6.98 22.92
C MET A 233 -6.16 8.39 23.49
N LYS A 234 -4.89 8.75 23.76
CA LYS A 234 -4.53 10.10 24.24
C LYS A 234 -4.89 11.19 23.24
N VAL A 235 -4.76 10.94 21.94
CA VAL A 235 -5.16 11.90 20.89
C VAL A 235 -6.66 12.12 20.89
N VAL A 236 -7.48 11.08 21.04
CA VAL A 236 -8.95 11.28 21.10
C VAL A 236 -9.37 11.94 22.41
N LEU A 237 -8.75 11.57 23.52
CA LEU A 237 -9.07 12.12 24.85
C LEU A 237 -8.49 13.52 25.10
N SER A 238 -7.63 14.07 24.22
CA SER A 238 -7.12 15.43 24.41
C SER A 238 -8.22 16.48 24.28
N ASP A 239 -9.16 16.25 23.37
CA ASP A 239 -10.27 17.15 23.06
C ASP A 239 -11.64 16.48 23.24
N GLY A 240 -11.66 15.23 23.69
CA GLY A 240 -12.86 14.40 23.86
C GLY A 240 -13.00 13.76 25.25
N THR A 241 -13.89 12.79 25.34
CA THR A 241 -14.29 12.06 26.53
C THR A 241 -14.14 10.55 26.34
N MET A 242 -14.20 9.80 27.44
CA MET A 242 -14.23 8.34 27.37
C MET A 242 -15.48 7.81 26.65
N GLU A 243 -16.58 8.56 26.64
CA GLU A 243 -17.78 8.21 25.86
C GLU A 243 -17.50 8.34 24.36
N ASP A 244 -16.81 9.40 23.94
CA ASP A 244 -16.39 9.61 22.54
C ASP A 244 -15.48 8.48 22.07
N TRP A 245 -14.55 8.08 22.93
CA TRP A 245 -13.64 6.96 22.68
C TRP A 245 -14.38 5.64 22.51
N ASN A 246 -15.31 5.33 23.42
CA ASN A 246 -16.12 4.11 23.33
C ASN A 246 -17.01 4.11 22.08
N ALA A 247 -17.51 5.28 21.65
CA ALA A 247 -18.33 5.38 20.44
C ALA A 247 -17.57 4.96 19.18
N LEU A 248 -16.25 5.20 19.10
CA LEU A 248 -15.43 4.75 17.97
C LEU A 248 -15.37 3.21 17.87
N PHE A 249 -15.36 2.49 18.99
CA PHE A 249 -15.34 1.01 18.98
C PHE A 249 -16.64 0.37 18.46
N GLU A 250 -17.75 1.11 18.51
CA GLU A 250 -19.05 0.67 18.02
C GLU A 250 -19.21 0.86 16.50
N ILE A 251 -18.32 1.62 15.87
CA ILE A 251 -18.36 1.85 14.42
C ILE A 251 -17.79 0.63 13.69
N ASP A 252 -18.55 0.10 12.72
CA ASP A 252 -18.06 -0.93 11.81
C ASP A 252 -17.30 -0.28 10.63
N PRO A 253 -15.95 -0.38 10.58
CA PRO A 253 -15.15 0.27 9.54
C PRO A 253 -15.48 -0.26 8.13
N TYR A 254 -15.97 -1.49 8.00
CA TYR A 254 -16.42 -2.02 6.71
C TYR A 254 -17.70 -1.31 6.23
N ALA A 255 -18.72 -1.21 7.08
CA ALA A 255 -19.94 -0.51 6.74
C ALA A 255 -19.68 0.96 6.41
N LEU A 256 -18.76 1.60 7.16
CA LEU A 256 -18.30 2.95 6.91
C LEU A 256 -17.62 3.06 5.53
N LEU A 257 -16.65 2.20 5.23
CA LEU A 257 -15.95 2.16 3.93
C LEU A 257 -16.93 2.09 2.75
N LEU A 258 -17.97 1.26 2.83
CA LEU A 258 -18.96 1.13 1.74
C LEU A 258 -19.70 2.45 1.46
N GLN A 259 -19.89 3.28 2.48
CA GLN A 259 -20.58 4.57 2.39
C GLN A 259 -19.65 5.72 2.01
N MET A 260 -18.34 5.57 2.16
CA MET A 260 -17.37 6.62 1.83
C MET A 260 -17.43 7.05 0.37
N THR A 261 -17.21 8.32 0.18
CA THR A 261 -17.06 9.04 -1.10
C THR A 261 -15.66 9.63 -1.16
N ALA A 262 -15.27 10.13 -2.33
CA ALA A 262 -13.95 10.71 -2.49
C ALA A 262 -13.71 11.97 -1.64
N ASP A 263 -14.76 12.68 -1.24
CA ASP A 263 -14.64 13.81 -0.29
C ASP A 263 -14.22 13.32 1.11
N ASP A 264 -14.59 12.09 1.50
CA ASP A 264 -14.17 11.47 2.76
C ASP A 264 -12.68 11.02 2.75
N MET A 265 -12.00 11.05 1.59
CA MET A 265 -10.57 10.71 1.48
C MET A 265 -9.63 11.94 1.49
N ALA A 266 -10.21 13.14 1.48
CA ALA A 266 -9.48 14.40 1.34
C ALA A 266 -8.89 14.91 2.66
#